data_AF-A0A7S0QS34-F1
#
_entry.id   AF-A0A7S0QS34-F1
#
_cell.length_a   1.000
_cell.length_b   1.000
_cell.length_c   1.000
_cell.angle_alpha   90.00
_cell.angle_beta   90.00
_cell.angle_gamma   90.00
#
_symmetry.space_group_name_H-M   'P 1'
#
loop_
_entity.id
_entity.type
_entity.pdbx_description
1 polymer ?
#
loop_
_entity_poly.entity_id
_entity_poly.type
_entity_poly.pdbx_seq_one_letter_code
_entity_poly.pdbx_strand_id
1 'polypeptide(L)'
;MTYDKTYFPYPSTDTIKKFFIITNQGKKIRFGAKSYDHFTEGHLDEEIKQRYLNRHKKREKWEDPNTAGYWSAKFLWFYPTYKEAYAKIKEVLLKKGYIAEEQYKKYIWKG
;
A
#
# COMPACT_ATOMS: atom_id res chain seq x y z
N MET A 1 -14.22 15.19 -4.34
CA MET A 1 -13.16 14.76 -3.39
C MET A 1 -11.82 15.17 -3.97
N THR A 2 -11.16 16.16 -3.36
CA THR A 2 -9.76 16.48 -3.64
C THR A 2 -8.89 15.53 -2.83
N TYR A 3 -7.99 14.81 -3.50
CA TYR A 3 -7.02 13.93 -2.84
C TYR A 3 -5.76 14.75 -2.57
N ASP A 4 -5.61 15.21 -1.33
CA ASP A 4 -4.59 16.15 -0.89
C ASP A 4 -3.30 15.48 -0.37
N LYS A 5 -3.36 14.17 -0.08
CA LYS A 5 -2.22 13.42 0.46
C LYS A 5 -1.52 12.64 -0.63
N THR A 6 -0.22 12.87 -0.77
CA THR A 6 0.64 12.06 -1.62
C THR A 6 1.12 10.83 -0.87
N TYR A 7 1.33 9.73 -1.60
CA TYR A 7 1.69 8.41 -1.07
C TYR A 7 0.83 7.96 0.11
N PHE A 8 -0.46 8.29 0.09
CA PHE A 8 -1.47 7.84 1.05
C PHE A 8 -2.47 6.91 0.36
N PRO A 9 -2.74 5.71 0.91
CA PRO A 9 -3.68 4.76 0.32
C PRO A 9 -5.12 5.21 0.58
N TYR A 10 -5.82 5.54 -0.50
CA TYR A 10 -7.25 5.85 -0.51
C TYR A 10 -8.05 4.64 -1.00
N PRO A 11 -9.22 4.34 -0.38
CA PRO A 11 -10.14 3.35 -0.93
C PRO A 11 -10.64 3.81 -2.30
N SER A 12 -10.71 2.87 -3.24
CA SER A 12 -11.19 3.13 -4.60
C SER A 12 -12.67 2.81 -4.75
N THR A 13 -13.40 3.71 -5.39
CA THR A 13 -14.80 3.51 -5.77
C THR A 13 -14.96 2.65 -7.03
N ASP A 14 -13.88 2.37 -7.76
CA ASP A 14 -13.85 1.55 -8.97
C ASP A 14 -14.20 0.08 -8.66
N THR A 15 -14.85 -0.65 -9.57
CA THR A 15 -15.18 -2.08 -9.40
C THR A 15 -13.95 -2.98 -9.52
N ILE A 16 -12.85 -2.50 -10.11
CA ILE A 16 -11.69 -3.33 -10.42
C ILE A 16 -10.65 -3.34 -9.29
N LYS A 17 -10.35 -2.16 -8.71
CA LYS A 17 -9.24 -1.98 -7.76
C LYS A 17 -9.73 -1.60 -6.37
N LYS A 18 -9.05 -2.08 -5.33
CA LYS A 18 -9.41 -1.81 -3.92
C LYS A 18 -8.91 -0.45 -3.46
N PHE A 19 -7.67 -0.11 -3.79
CA PHE A 19 -7.00 1.10 -3.31
C PHE A 19 -6.27 1.84 -4.42
N PHE A 20 -5.93 3.10 -4.16
CA PHE A 20 -4.97 3.85 -4.96
C PHE A 20 -4.21 4.86 -4.12
N ILE A 21 -3.06 5.30 -4.63
CA ILE A 21 -2.27 6.42 -4.09
C ILE A 21 -2.04 7.45 -5.20
N ILE A 22 -1.67 8.66 -4.79
CA ILE A 22 -1.21 9.72 -5.69
C ILE A 22 0.25 10.01 -5.36
N THR A 23 1.13 9.96 -6.34
CA THR A 23 2.55 10.30 -6.15
C THR A 23 2.75 11.82 -6.09
N ASN A 24 3.94 12.28 -5.71
CA ASN A 24 4.28 13.72 -5.76
C ASN A 24 4.22 14.31 -7.18
N GLN A 25 4.28 13.47 -8.22
CA GLN A 25 4.12 13.87 -9.62
C GLN A 25 2.65 13.87 -10.09
N GLY A 26 1.70 13.66 -9.19
CA GLY A 26 0.27 13.56 -9.52
C GLY A 26 -0.15 12.23 -10.17
N LYS A 27 0.80 11.30 -10.40
CA LYS A 27 0.48 9.98 -10.96
C LYS A 27 -0.38 9.16 -10.00
N LYS A 28 -1.52 8.67 -10.49
CA LYS A 28 -2.42 7.77 -9.75
C LYS A 28 -2.01 6.31 -9.93
N ILE A 29 -1.62 5.65 -8.85
CA ILE A 29 -1.25 4.23 -8.85
C ILE A 29 -2.35 3.45 -8.16
N ARG A 30 -3.03 2.56 -8.89
CA ARG A 30 -4.11 1.71 -8.37
C ARG A 30 -3.58 0.32 -8.05
N PHE A 31 -4.03 -0.29 -6.96
CA PHE A 31 -3.54 -1.59 -6.50
C PHE A 31 -4.60 -2.37 -5.70
N GLY A 32 -4.37 -3.68 -5.55
CA GLY A 32 -5.34 -4.64 -4.99
C GLY A 32 -6.52 -4.88 -5.93
N ALA A 33 -6.83 -6.13 -6.27
CA ALA A 33 -8.01 -6.46 -7.07
C ALA A 33 -9.22 -6.69 -6.15
N LYS A 34 -10.40 -6.16 -6.49
CA LYS A 34 -11.61 -6.32 -5.66
C LYS A 34 -12.11 -7.76 -5.59
N SER A 35 -11.92 -8.53 -6.67
CA SER A 35 -12.33 -9.95 -6.75
C SER A 35 -11.41 -10.93 -6.03
N TYR A 36 -10.43 -10.45 -5.26
CA TYR A 36 -9.47 -11.30 -4.56
C TYR A 36 -9.32 -10.87 -3.10
N ASP A 37 -9.26 -11.87 -2.23
CA ASP A 37 -8.94 -11.69 -0.82
C ASP A 37 -7.46 -11.35 -0.63
N HIS A 38 -7.14 -10.69 0.48
CA HIS A 38 -5.77 -10.37 0.88
C HIS A 38 -5.60 -10.48 2.39
N PHE A 39 -4.36 -10.72 2.80
CA PHE A 39 -4.00 -10.99 4.19
C PHE A 39 -4.28 -9.83 5.14
N THR A 40 -4.09 -8.59 4.69
CA THR A 40 -4.32 -7.39 5.49
C THR A 40 -5.82 -7.12 5.62
N GLU A 41 -6.49 -7.84 6.53
CA GLU A 41 -7.86 -7.62 7.00
C GLU A 41 -8.19 -8.53 8.21
N GLY A 42 -7.15 -9.02 8.92
CA GLY A 42 -7.30 -9.98 10.01
C GLY A 42 -7.39 -11.45 9.59
N HIS A 43 -7.41 -11.75 8.28
CA HIS A 43 -7.27 -13.11 7.76
C HIS A 43 -5.81 -13.57 7.84
N LEU A 44 -5.41 -14.01 9.03
CA LEU A 44 -4.07 -14.44 9.40
C LEU A 44 -3.71 -15.84 8.87
N ASP A 45 -3.97 -16.13 7.60
CA ASP A 45 -3.44 -17.34 6.96
C ASP A 45 -2.01 -17.08 6.47
N GLU A 46 -1.05 -17.49 7.28
CA GLU A 46 0.37 -17.36 6.98
C GLU A 46 0.78 -18.15 5.73
N GLU A 47 0.10 -19.24 5.39
CA GLU A 47 0.41 -20.01 4.19
C GLU A 47 0.02 -19.25 2.93
N ILE A 48 -1.15 -18.61 2.91
CA ILE A 48 -1.60 -17.81 1.76
C ILE A 48 -0.67 -16.61 1.55
N LYS A 49 -0.23 -15.97 2.65
CA LYS A 49 0.81 -14.94 2.60
C LYS A 49 2.08 -15.47 1.94
N GLN A 50 2.62 -16.60 2.39
CA GLN A 50 3.85 -17.16 1.81
C GLN A 50 3.69 -17.54 0.34
N ARG A 51 2.54 -18.09 -0.07
CA ARG A 51 2.26 -18.38 -1.49
C ARG A 51 2.28 -17.11 -2.34
N TYR A 52 1.66 -16.02 -1.87
CA TYR A 52 1.69 -14.74 -2.56
C TYR A 52 3.13 -14.20 -2.67
N LEU A 53 3.87 -14.18 -1.55
CA LEU A 53 5.25 -13.71 -1.53
C LEU A 53 6.13 -14.52 -2.48
N ASN A 54 6.03 -15.84 -2.45
CA ASN A 54 6.83 -16.72 -3.30
C ASN A 54 6.54 -16.53 -4.79
N ARG A 55 5.28 -16.28 -5.17
CA ARG A 55 4.89 -16.01 -6.56
C ARG A 55 5.40 -14.66 -7.06
N HIS A 56 5.42 -13.64 -6.20
CA HIS A 56 5.74 -12.26 -6.60
C HIS A 56 7.19 -11.85 -6.34
N LYS A 57 7.93 -12.55 -5.47
CA LYS A 57 9.34 -12.26 -5.10
C LYS A 57 10.29 -12.17 -6.31
N LYS A 58 10.04 -12.94 -7.37
CA LYS A 58 10.90 -12.97 -8.56
C LYS A 58 10.60 -11.88 -9.60
N ARG A 59 9.44 -11.21 -9.52
CA ARG A 59 8.91 -10.41 -10.64
C ARG A 59 8.57 -8.97 -10.30
N GLU A 60 8.44 -8.61 -9.02
CA GLU A 60 8.00 -7.28 -8.61
C GLU A 60 9.11 -6.47 -7.92
N LYS A 61 9.14 -5.16 -8.23
CA LYS A 61 9.98 -4.18 -7.53
C LYS A 61 9.31 -3.79 -6.21
N TRP A 62 9.50 -4.60 -5.17
CA TRP A 62 8.95 -4.36 -3.82
C TRP A 62 9.58 -3.20 -3.05
N GLU A 63 10.53 -2.50 -3.67
CA GLU A 63 11.26 -1.40 -3.05
C GLU A 63 10.93 -0.04 -3.63
N ASP A 64 10.18 0.02 -4.74
CA ASP A 64 9.84 1.26 -5.44
C ASP A 64 8.40 1.71 -5.14
N PRO A 65 8.20 2.76 -4.30
CA PRO A 65 6.87 3.26 -3.94
C PRO A 65 6.08 3.86 -5.11
N ASN A 66 6.70 4.04 -6.28
CA ASN A 66 6.02 4.46 -7.51
C ASN A 66 5.43 3.29 -8.33
N THR A 67 5.32 2.10 -7.73
CA THR A 67 4.80 0.91 -8.40
C THR A 67 3.63 0.28 -7.65
N ALA A 68 2.68 -0.29 -8.39
CA ALA A 68 1.55 -1.01 -7.77
C ALA A 68 1.99 -2.26 -7.00
N GLY A 69 3.12 -2.88 -7.37
CA GLY A 69 3.68 -4.04 -6.70
C GLY A 69 4.14 -3.73 -5.28
N TYR A 70 4.84 -2.60 -5.08
CA TYR A 70 5.21 -2.12 -3.75
C TYR A 70 4.00 -1.99 -2.82
N TRP A 71 2.95 -1.32 -3.29
CA TRP A 71 1.74 -1.10 -2.49
C TRP A 71 0.94 -2.39 -2.27
N SER A 72 0.83 -3.25 -3.29
CA SER A 72 0.13 -4.53 -3.11
C SER A 72 0.83 -5.38 -2.07
N ALA A 73 2.15 -5.60 -2.21
CA ALA A 73 2.92 -6.40 -1.27
C ALA A 73 2.92 -5.80 0.15
N LYS A 74 3.34 -4.53 0.28
CA LYS A 74 3.51 -3.91 1.60
C LYS A 74 2.20 -3.60 2.29
N PHE A 75 1.19 -3.12 1.57
CA PHE A 75 -0.07 -2.68 2.19
C PHE A 75 -1.10 -3.80 2.36
N LEU A 76 -1.07 -4.84 1.50
CA LEU A 76 -2.09 -5.90 1.50
C LEU A 76 -1.59 -7.27 1.98
N TRP A 77 -0.28 -7.50 2.05
CA TRP A 77 0.27 -8.85 2.31
C TRP A 77 1.29 -8.93 3.44
N PHE A 78 2.06 -7.87 3.70
CA PHE A 78 3.18 -7.97 4.66
C PHE A 78 2.73 -7.91 6.12
N TYR A 79 1.63 -7.20 6.40
CA TYR A 79 1.19 -6.86 7.75
C TYR A 79 -0.27 -7.26 7.97
N PRO A 80 -0.65 -7.62 9.21
CA PRO A 80 -1.99 -8.10 9.54
C PRO A 80 -3.06 -7.00 9.51
N THR A 81 -2.66 -5.74 9.74
CA THR A 81 -3.56 -4.59 9.75
C THR A 81 -3.07 -3.49 8.83
N TYR A 82 -3.99 -2.76 8.20
CA TYR A 82 -3.66 -1.63 7.34
C TYR A 82 -2.98 -0.49 8.08
N LYS A 83 -3.33 -0.28 9.36
CA LYS A 83 -2.69 0.71 10.22
C LYS A 83 -1.21 0.40 10.39
N GLU A 84 -0.87 -0.85 10.69
CA GLU A 84 0.52 -1.30 10.79
C GLU A 84 1.22 -1.24 9.43
N ALA A 85 0.54 -1.69 8.37
CA ALA A 85 1.08 -1.66 7.02
C ALA A 85 1.47 -0.25 6.57
N TYR A 86 0.56 0.71 6.76
CA TYR A 86 0.82 2.09 6.42
C TYR A 86 1.89 2.70 7.34
N ALA A 87 1.91 2.36 8.63
CA ALA A 87 2.94 2.85 9.56
C ALA A 87 4.36 2.45 9.11
N LYS A 88 4.55 1.22 8.61
CA LYS A 88 5.84 0.78 8.08
C LYS A 88 6.17 1.38 6.72
N ILE A 89 5.16 1.56 5.86
CA ILE A 89 5.35 2.24 4.57
C ILE A 89 5.77 3.69 4.77
N LYS A 90 5.13 4.45 5.68
CA LYS A 90 5.47 5.87 5.91
C LYS A 90 6.88 6.05 6.45
N GLU A 91 7.39 5.14 7.28
CA GLU A 91 8.78 5.15 7.74
C GLU A 91 9.75 5.05 6.55
N VAL A 92 9.47 4.15 5.60
CA VAL A 92 10.29 3.98 4.38
C VAL A 92 10.18 5.20 3.47
N LEU A 93 8.96 5.74 3.28
CA LEU A 93 8.74 6.91 2.46
C LEU A 93 9.50 8.13 2.99
N LEU A 94 9.49 8.36 4.30
CA LEU A 94 10.24 9.43 4.94
C LEU A 94 11.75 9.24 4.73
N LYS A 95 12.28 8.04 5.01
CA LYS A 95 13.71 7.73 4.83
C LYS A 95 14.19 7.90 3.40
N LYS A 96 13.33 7.66 2.41
CA LYS A 96 13.64 7.81 0.98
C LYS A 96 13.30 9.21 0.42
N GLY A 97 12.80 10.13 1.25
CA GLY A 97 12.46 11.50 0.83
C GLY A 97 11.21 11.63 -0.04
N TYR A 98 10.30 10.64 -0.04
CA TYR A 98 9.05 10.71 -0.77
C TYR A 98 7.98 11.54 -0.07
N ILE A 99 8.07 11.67 1.26
CA ILE A 99 7.18 12.49 2.07
C ILE A 99 8.01 13.33 3.05
N ALA A 100 7.50 14.51 3.40
CA ALA A 100 8.09 15.38 4.41
C ALA A 100 7.75 14.89 5.84
N GLU A 101 8.49 15.37 6.84
CA GLU A 101 8.30 14.97 8.24
C GLU A 101 6.92 15.41 8.79
N GLU A 102 6.42 16.55 8.33
CA GLU A 102 5.10 17.08 8.64
C GLU A 102 4.01 16.13 8.11
N GLN A 103 4.20 15.61 6.89
CA GLN A 103 3.31 14.60 6.32
C GLN A 103 3.36 13.31 7.13
N TYR A 104 4.55 12.85 7.54
CA TYR A 104 4.71 11.65 8.37
C TYR A 104 3.96 11.73 9.71
N LYS A 105 4.01 12.89 10.37
CA LYS A 105 3.30 13.15 11.64
C LYS A 105 1.79 13.28 11.44
N LYS A 106 1.36 13.93 10.35
CA LYS A 106 -0.06 14.17 10.05
C LYS A 106 -0.79 12.95 9.50
N TYR A 107 -0.12 12.12 8.71
CA TYR A 107 -0.76 11.03 7.97
C TYR A 107 -0.94 9.81 8.87
N ILE A 108 -2.18 9.65 9.31
CA ILE A 108 -2.65 8.47 10.03
C ILE A 108 -3.69 7.78 9.14
N TRP A 109 -3.51 6.49 8.91
CA TRP A 109 -4.52 5.67 8.24
C TRP A 109 -5.64 5.38 9.23
N LYS A 110 -6.89 5.68 8.84
CA LYS A 110 -8.05 5.73 9.75
C LYS A 110 -9.23 4.86 9.34
N GLY A 111 -9.20 4.21 8.20
CA GLY A 111 -10.39 3.52 7.69
C GLY A 111 -10.00 2.43 6.74
#